data_AF-A0A7R9WV94-F1
#
_entry.id   AF-A0A7R9WV94-F1
#
_cell.length_a   1.000
_cell.length_b   1.000
_cell.length_c   1.000
_cell.angle_alpha   90.00
_cell.angle_beta   90.00
_cell.angle_gamma   90.00
#
_symmetry.space_group_name_H-M   'P 1'
#
loop_
_entity.id
_entity.type
_entity.pdbx_description
1 polymer ?
#
loop_
_entity_poly.entity_id
_entity_poly.type
_entity_poly.pdbx_seq_one_letter_code
_entity_poly.pdbx_strand_id
1 'polypeptide(L)'
;REAEVRALLDKLDHNMITLNPEEIGGVEVSDPMRRQERLQDIQAAANAKLKPKKEKKKKRGRSKIQTQLRRKQQNVIDSQTVKLREAREKEKEANQAGAAQKDGEQDASADNEEAANAPAALRRFFQ
;
A
#
# COMPACT_ATOMS: atom_id res chain seq x y z
N ARG A 1 -36.19 -9.45 53.15
CA ARG A 1 -35.87 -10.79 52.59
C ARG A 1 -36.11 -10.84 51.09
N GLU A 2 -37.31 -10.56 50.59
CA GLU A 2 -37.57 -10.66 49.13
C GLU A 2 -36.72 -9.72 48.27
N ALA A 3 -36.48 -8.48 48.72
CA ALA A 3 -35.66 -7.51 48.00
C ALA A 3 -34.19 -7.94 47.86
N GLU A 4 -33.62 -8.55 48.90
CA GLU A 4 -32.23 -9.04 48.88
C GLU A 4 -32.10 -10.24 47.95
N VAL A 5 -33.07 -11.15 47.96
CA VAL A 5 -33.10 -12.30 47.05
C VAL A 5 -33.19 -11.84 45.60
N ARG A 6 -34.04 -10.84 45.30
CA ARG A 6 -34.12 -10.24 43.95
C ARG A 6 -32.80 -9.57 43.55
N ALA A 7 -32.20 -8.79 44.44
CA ALA A 7 -30.92 -8.13 44.17
C ALA A 7 -29.77 -9.11 43.89
N LEU A 8 -29.81 -10.30 44.50
CA LEU A 8 -28.80 -11.34 44.27
C LEU A 8 -29.01 -12.07 42.94
N LEU A 9 -30.27 -12.22 42.50
CA LEU A 9 -30.63 -12.82 41.23
C LEU A 9 -30.35 -11.90 40.04
N ASP A 10 -30.65 -10.61 40.19
CA ASP A 10 -30.45 -9.61 39.14
C ASP A 10 -29.02 -9.02 39.14
N LYS A 11 -28.11 -9.58 39.93
CA LYS A 11 -26.73 -9.13 40.01
C LYS A 11 -26.04 -9.27 38.65
N LEU A 12 -25.54 -8.16 38.12
CA LEU A 12 -24.78 -8.12 36.87
C LEU A 12 -23.44 -8.88 37.02
N ASP A 13 -23.01 -9.54 35.95
CA ASP A 13 -21.70 -10.18 35.87
C ASP A 13 -20.59 -9.11 35.77
N HIS A 14 -19.39 -9.44 36.24
CA HIS A 14 -18.24 -8.53 36.23
C HIS A 14 -17.82 -8.15 34.80
N ASN A 15 -18.06 -9.02 33.83
CA ASN A 15 -17.79 -8.77 32.41
C ASN A 15 -18.70 -7.71 31.79
N MET A 16 -19.80 -7.35 32.47
CA MET A 16 -20.74 -6.30 32.05
C MET A 16 -20.32 -4.92 32.58
N ILE A 17 -19.20 -4.80 33.30
CA ILE A 17 -18.73 -3.51 33.81
C ILE A 17 -17.96 -2.79 32.69
N THR A 18 -18.62 -1.86 32.01
CA THR A 18 -18.04 -1.01 30.96
C THR A 18 -17.99 0.45 31.40
N LEU A 19 -17.22 1.29 30.67
CA LEU A 19 -17.16 2.73 30.94
C LEU A 19 -18.52 3.39 30.66
N ASN A 20 -19.20 2.98 29.59
CA ASN A 20 -20.54 3.44 29.25
C ASN A 20 -21.55 2.28 29.37
N PRO A 21 -22.61 2.41 30.19
CA PRO A 21 -23.58 1.33 30.42
C PRO A 21 -24.45 1.01 29.20
N GLU A 22 -24.56 1.93 28.24
CA GLU A 22 -25.33 1.76 27.00
C GLU A 22 -24.59 0.92 25.93
N GLU A 23 -23.31 0.58 26.14
CA GLU A 23 -22.54 -0.25 25.20
C GLU A 23 -23.00 -1.70 25.19
N ILE A 24 -23.58 -2.18 26.29
CA ILE A 24 -24.03 -3.56 26.44
C ILE A 24 -25.32 -3.76 25.64
N GLY A 25 -25.23 -4.52 24.55
CA GLY A 25 -26.33 -4.73 23.59
C GLY A 25 -26.18 -3.93 22.30
N GLY A 26 -25.14 -3.10 22.17
CA GLY A 26 -24.76 -2.47 20.92
C GLY A 26 -24.08 -3.45 19.95
N VAL A 27 -24.16 -3.16 18.64
CA VAL A 27 -23.34 -3.86 17.65
C VAL A 27 -21.93 -3.30 17.72
N GLU A 28 -20.92 -4.17 17.76
CA GLU A 28 -19.51 -3.77 17.84
C GLU A 28 -19.16 -2.78 16.71
N VAL A 29 -18.92 -1.51 17.08
CA VAL A 29 -18.56 -0.43 16.15
C VAL A 29 -17.09 -0.51 15.73
N SER A 30 -16.34 -1.51 16.20
CA SER A 30 -15.01 -1.78 15.67
C SER A 30 -15.05 -2.11 14.18
N ASP A 31 -16.22 -2.50 13.63
CA ASP A 31 -16.29 -3.03 12.28
C ASP A 31 -17.45 -2.61 11.34
N PRO A 32 -18.03 -1.38 11.41
CA PRO A 32 -18.94 -0.89 10.38
C PRO A 32 -18.23 -0.78 9.03
N MET A 33 -16.93 -0.50 9.07
CA MET A 33 -16.07 -0.45 7.90
C MET A 33 -15.88 -1.83 7.29
N ARG A 34 -15.67 -2.96 8.00
CA ARG A 34 -15.48 -4.22 7.27
C ARG A 34 -16.69 -4.71 6.51
N ARG A 35 -17.91 -4.38 6.91
CA ARG A 35 -19.06 -4.71 6.06
C ARG A 35 -18.95 -3.98 4.72
N GLN A 36 -18.60 -2.70 4.76
CA GLN A 36 -18.41 -1.88 3.57
C GLN A 36 -17.16 -2.29 2.78
N GLU A 37 -16.03 -2.52 3.44
CA GLU A 37 -14.79 -3.01 2.85
C GLU A 37 -15.01 -4.38 2.18
N ARG A 38 -15.75 -5.30 2.81
CA ARG A 38 -16.08 -6.60 2.19
C ARG A 38 -16.89 -6.43 0.91
N LEU A 39 -17.86 -5.51 0.90
CA LEU A 39 -18.63 -5.20 -0.31
C LEU A 39 -17.76 -4.55 -1.39
N GLN A 40 -16.89 -3.62 -1.00
CA GLN A 40 -15.95 -2.96 -1.91
C GLN A 40 -14.92 -3.94 -2.47
N ASP A 41 -14.41 -4.87 -1.67
CA ASP A 41 -13.46 -5.90 -2.07
C ASP A 41 -14.07 -6.87 -3.08
N ILE A 42 -15.33 -7.29 -2.87
CA ILE A 42 -16.08 -8.12 -3.83
C ILE A 42 -16.24 -7.39 -5.17
N GLN A 43 -16.63 -6.11 -5.12
CA GLN A 43 -16.79 -5.28 -6.31
C GLN A 43 -15.45 -5.03 -7.01
N ALA A 44 -14.38 -4.76 -6.26
CA ALA A 44 -13.05 -4.52 -6.78
C ALA A 44 -12.47 -5.79 -7.40
N ALA A 45 -12.64 -6.95 -6.78
CA ALA A 45 -12.23 -8.24 -7.33
C ALA A 45 -12.95 -8.56 -8.65
N ALA A 46 -14.25 -8.31 -8.72
CA ALA A 46 -15.04 -8.48 -9.94
C ALA A 46 -14.62 -7.50 -11.06
N ASN A 47 -14.25 -6.26 -10.69
CA ASN A 47 -13.87 -5.20 -11.63
C ASN A 47 -12.36 -5.10 -11.90
N ALA A 48 -11.53 -5.90 -11.24
CA ALA A 48 -10.08 -5.81 -11.34
C ALA A 48 -9.59 -6.33 -12.70
N LYS A 49 -9.62 -5.48 -13.73
CA LYS A 49 -8.55 -5.49 -14.74
C LYS A 49 -7.27 -5.19 -13.98
N LEU A 50 -6.29 -6.11 -13.98
CA LEU A 50 -5.01 -6.00 -13.26
C LEU A 50 -4.27 -4.71 -13.63
N LYS A 51 -4.63 -3.58 -13.03
CA LYS A 51 -3.88 -2.34 -13.17
C LYS A 51 -2.66 -2.47 -12.27
N PRO A 52 -1.43 -2.47 -12.82
CA PRO A 52 -0.24 -2.55 -12.00
C PRO A 52 -0.24 -1.37 -11.03
N LYS A 53 -0.15 -1.66 -9.73
CA LYS A 53 -0.16 -0.65 -8.68
C LYS A 53 1.11 0.19 -8.87
N LYS A 54 0.95 1.47 -9.23
CA LYS A 54 2.10 2.37 -9.47
C LYS A 54 2.98 2.41 -8.22
N GLU A 55 4.23 2.02 -8.38
CA GLU A 55 5.19 2.07 -7.29
C GLU A 55 5.52 3.52 -6.95
N LYS A 56 5.54 3.85 -5.65
CA LYS A 56 5.84 5.21 -5.21
C LYS A 56 7.31 5.52 -5.50
N LYS A 57 7.58 6.70 -6.08
CA LYS A 57 8.94 7.20 -6.31
C LYS A 57 9.77 7.20 -5.01
N LYS A 58 11.06 6.95 -5.17
CA LYS A 58 12.07 6.77 -4.11
C LYS A 58 11.92 7.82 -3.01
N LYS A 59 12.03 7.40 -1.75
CA LYS A 59 12.47 8.30 -0.67
C LYS A 59 13.99 8.44 -0.79
N ARG A 60 14.53 9.62 -0.47
CA ARG A 60 15.98 9.88 -0.46
C ARG A 60 16.72 8.74 0.29
N GLY A 61 17.51 7.96 -0.46
CA GLY A 61 18.35 6.87 0.05
C GLY A 61 17.65 5.62 0.61
N ARG A 62 16.32 5.50 0.56
CA ARG A 62 15.60 4.33 1.13
C ARG A 62 14.50 3.84 0.20
N SER A 63 14.62 2.60 -0.31
CA SER A 63 13.57 1.99 -1.13
C SER A 63 12.46 1.37 -0.29
N LYS A 64 11.23 1.46 -0.79
CA LYS A 64 10.03 0.94 -0.12
C LYS A 64 10.11 -0.59 0.00
N ILE A 65 10.58 -1.26 -1.05
CA ILE A 65 10.74 -2.72 -1.11
C ILE A 65 11.77 -3.18 -0.07
N GLN A 66 12.87 -2.45 0.11
CA GLN A 66 13.84 -2.73 1.19
C GLN A 66 13.20 -2.72 2.57
N THR A 67 12.35 -1.72 2.81
CA THR A 67 11.71 -1.53 4.11
C THR A 67 10.71 -2.65 4.38
N GLN A 68 10.01 -3.13 3.36
CA GLN A 68 9.12 -4.28 3.46
C GLN A 68 9.91 -5.56 3.77
N LEU A 69 11.03 -5.80 3.07
CA LEU A 69 11.90 -6.96 3.33
C LEU A 69 12.47 -6.95 4.76
N ARG A 70 12.87 -5.77 5.30
CA ARG A 70 13.38 -5.65 6.67
C ARG A 70 12.33 -5.93 7.76
N ARG A 71 11.04 -5.78 7.47
CA ARG A 71 9.94 -6.08 8.41
C ARG A 71 9.60 -7.57 8.43
N LYS A 72 9.97 -8.32 7.39
CA LYS A 72 9.75 -9.76 7.34
C LYS A 72 10.83 -10.48 8.14
N GLN A 73 10.49 -11.64 8.70
CA GLN A 73 11.45 -12.47 9.42
C GLN A 73 12.55 -12.94 8.46
N GLN A 74 13.81 -12.86 8.87
CA GLN A 74 14.94 -13.13 7.97
C GLN A 74 15.11 -14.62 7.63
N ASN A 75 14.69 -15.49 8.54
CA ASN A 75 14.91 -16.94 8.45
C ASN A 75 13.78 -17.68 7.70
N VAL A 76 12.67 -17.01 7.40
CA VAL A 76 11.50 -17.62 6.75
C VAL A 76 11.41 -17.13 5.31
N ILE A 77 11.48 -18.07 4.36
CA ILE A 77 11.41 -17.79 2.92
C ILE A 77 10.02 -18.17 2.39
N ASP A 78 9.16 -17.16 2.27
CA ASP A 78 7.84 -17.32 1.64
C ASP A 78 7.88 -16.94 0.15
N SER A 79 6.91 -17.42 -0.62
CA SER A 79 6.73 -17.02 -2.02
C SER A 79 6.61 -15.50 -2.22
N GLN A 80 6.04 -14.78 -1.25
CA GLN A 80 5.97 -13.32 -1.28
C GLN A 80 7.33 -12.67 -1.04
N THR A 81 8.18 -13.26 -0.20
CA THR A 81 9.54 -12.73 0.06
C THR A 81 10.42 -12.87 -1.17
N VAL A 82 10.29 -13.97 -1.92
CA VAL A 82 10.98 -14.20 -3.20
C VAL A 82 10.57 -13.12 -4.21
N LYS A 83 9.27 -12.90 -4.40
CA LYS A 83 8.76 -11.83 -5.30
C LYS A 83 9.28 -10.44 -4.93
N LEU A 84 9.38 -10.13 -3.63
CA LEU A 84 9.92 -8.85 -3.18
C LEU A 84 11.44 -8.73 -3.39
N ARG A 85 12.18 -9.84 -3.32
CA ARG A 85 13.62 -9.87 -3.63
C ARG A 85 13.86 -9.64 -5.12
N GLU A 86 13.14 -10.34 -5.98
CA GLU A 86 13.20 -10.15 -7.44
C GLU A 86 12.83 -8.72 -7.85
N ALA A 87 11.76 -8.16 -7.27
CA ALA A 87 11.36 -6.77 -7.54
C ALA A 87 12.43 -5.77 -7.10
N ARG A 88 13.15 -6.04 -6.00
CA ARG A 88 14.27 -5.22 -5.54
C ARG A 88 15.48 -5.30 -6.47
N GLU A 89 15.76 -6.46 -7.04
CA GLU A 89 16.85 -6.64 -8.01
C GLU A 89 16.56 -5.87 -9.29
N LYS A 90 15.35 -6.00 -9.83
CA LYS A 90 14.89 -5.19 -10.98
C LYS A 90 14.96 -3.69 -10.71
N GLU A 91 14.57 -3.25 -9.51
CA GLU A 91 14.69 -1.83 -9.10
C GLU A 91 16.16 -1.37 -9.10
N LYS A 92 17.09 -2.20 -8.62
CA LYS A 92 18.53 -1.87 -8.61
C LYS A 92 19.11 -1.79 -10.01
N GLU A 93 18.80 -2.75 -10.87
CA GLU A 93 19.25 -2.78 -12.26
C GLU A 93 18.76 -1.54 -13.03
N ALA A 94 17.47 -1.22 -12.93
CA ALA A 94 16.91 -0.02 -13.55
C ALA A 94 17.57 1.28 -13.03
N ASN A 95 17.95 1.31 -11.75
CA ASN A 95 18.65 2.46 -11.17
C ASN A 95 20.09 2.59 -11.64
N GLN A 96 20.80 1.46 -11.83
CA GLN A 96 22.16 1.46 -12.37
C GLN A 96 22.15 1.88 -13.84
N ALA A 97 21.21 1.35 -14.63
CA ALA A 97 21.03 1.73 -16.03
C ALA A 97 20.67 3.22 -16.19
N GLY A 98 19.73 3.72 -15.38
CA GLY A 98 19.34 5.14 -15.41
C GLY A 98 20.38 6.10 -14.82
N ALA A 99 21.31 5.62 -13.99
CA ALA A 99 22.47 6.42 -13.57
C ALA A 99 23.48 6.53 -14.71
N ALA A 100 23.81 5.40 -15.36
CA ALA A 100 24.71 5.38 -16.52
C ALA A 100 24.22 6.25 -17.69
N GLN A 101 22.90 6.29 -17.93
CA GLN A 101 22.32 7.19 -18.94
C GLN A 101 22.43 8.67 -18.57
N LYS A 102 22.21 9.03 -17.30
CA LYS A 102 22.31 10.43 -16.85
C LYS A 102 23.74 10.96 -16.86
N ASP A 103 24.71 10.09 -16.62
CA ASP A 103 26.12 10.44 -16.68
C ASP A 103 26.60 10.61 -18.14
N GLY A 104 25.96 9.93 -19.10
CA GLY A 104 26.25 10.09 -20.54
C GLY A 104 25.45 11.21 -21.25
N GLU A 105 24.30 11.62 -20.70
CA GLU A 105 23.43 12.62 -21.32
C GLU A 105 23.84 14.07 -21.00
N GLN A 106 24.80 14.27 -20.09
CA GLN A 106 25.46 15.56 -19.87
C GLN A 106 26.42 15.97 -20.99
N ASP A 107 26.86 15.03 -21.84
CA ASP A 107 27.72 15.31 -23.01
C ASP A 107 26.95 15.39 -24.35
N ALA A 108 25.67 15.01 -24.38
CA ALA A 108 24.86 14.94 -25.62
C ALA A 108 23.80 16.05 -25.76
N SER A 109 23.73 16.99 -24.81
CA SER A 109 22.68 18.02 -24.76
C SER A 109 22.85 19.17 -25.76
N ALA A 110 23.88 19.17 -26.61
CA ALA A 110 24.08 20.20 -27.63
C ALA A 110 23.28 19.95 -28.92
N ASP A 111 22.93 18.68 -29.24
CA ASP A 111 22.40 18.32 -30.57
C ASP A 111 20.85 18.21 -30.61
N ASN A 112 20.16 18.34 -29.47
CA ASN A 112 18.70 18.12 -29.37
C ASN A 112 17.86 19.40 -29.23
N GLU A 113 18.48 20.58 -29.20
CA GLU A 113 17.74 21.85 -29.06
C GLU A 113 17.02 22.27 -30.35
N GLU A 114 17.49 21.84 -31.53
CA GLU A 114 16.90 22.22 -32.82
C GLU A 114 15.58 21.49 -33.12
N ALA A 115 15.40 20.25 -32.67
CA ALA A 115 14.16 19.49 -32.86
C ALA A 115 13.02 19.93 -31.91
N ALA A 116 13.37 20.52 -30.76
CA ALA A 116 12.41 21.04 -29.80
C ALA A 116 11.81 22.38 -30.22
N ASN A 117 12.54 23.16 -31.03
CA ASN A 117 12.16 24.50 -31.52
C ASN A 117 11.37 24.46 -32.84
N ALA A 118 11.17 23.28 -33.43
CA ALA A 118 10.35 23.10 -34.63
C ALA A 118 8.84 23.20 -34.30
N PRO A 119 8.02 23.82 -35.17
CA PRO A 119 6.58 23.92 -34.96
C PRO A 119 5.93 22.53 -34.96
N ALA A 120 4.85 22.35 -34.19
CA ALA A 120 4.23 21.05 -33.89
C ALA A 120 3.89 20.18 -35.13
N ALA A 121 3.72 20.79 -36.31
CA ALA A 121 3.49 20.12 -37.58
C ALA A 121 4.69 19.31 -38.11
N LEU A 122 5.93 19.70 -37.78
CA LEU A 122 7.15 19.10 -38.30
C LEU A 122 7.68 17.94 -37.43
N ARG A 123 7.14 17.75 -36.22
CA ARG A 123 7.57 16.71 -35.27
C ARG A 123 7.40 15.27 -35.76
N ARG A 124 6.60 15.07 -36.81
CA ARG A 124 6.32 13.74 -37.38
C ARG A 124 7.35 13.29 -38.43
N PHE A 125 8.25 14.18 -38.85
CA PHE A 125 9.23 13.94 -39.93
C PHE A 125 10.66 13.72 -39.41
N PHE A 126 10.93 13.97 -38.13
CA PHE A 126 12.24 13.79 -37.49
C PHE A 126 12.34 12.46 -36.72
N GLN A 127 11.64 11.42 -37.18
CA GLN A 127 11.67 10.08 -36.57
C GLN A 127 12.62 9.15 -37.28
#